data_AF-A0A1H8RHE6-F1
#
_entry.id   AF-A0A1H8RHE6-F1
#
_cell.length_a   1.000
_cell.length_b   1.000
_cell.length_c   1.000
_cell.angle_alpha   90.00
_cell.angle_beta   90.00
_cell.angle_gamma   90.00
#
_symmetry.space_group_name_H-M   'P 1'
#
loop_
_entity.id
_entity.type
_entity.pdbx_description
1 polymer ?
#
loop_
_entity_poly.entity_id
_entity_poly.type
_entity_poly.pdbx_seq_one_letter_code
_entity_poly.pdbx_strand_id
1 'polypeptide(L)'
;MWNDLKELYANERRYDEAGLTSEERLRERQGLMTKEILIRICGRLDCEMSKDSDFRSPYYKEMFDYLNHFGKEIFAYLEDGEFPIHNNLAERTIRKFSETMLYIMEAMVERKWQPCMIV
;
A
#
# COMPACT_ATOMS: atom_id res chain seq x y z
N MET A 1 -2.27 -5.15 -5.83
CA MET A 1 -1.61 -4.21 -4.90
C MET A 1 -1.05 -3.02 -5.66
N TRP A 2 -0.04 -3.19 -6.53
CA TRP A 2 0.52 -2.06 -7.30
C TRP A 2 -0.51 -1.35 -8.20
N ASN A 3 -1.40 -2.09 -8.87
CA ASN A 3 -2.47 -1.51 -9.69
C ASN A 3 -3.52 -0.75 -8.84
N ASP A 4 -3.86 -1.27 -7.67
CA ASP A 4 -4.81 -0.63 -6.75
C ASP A 4 -4.23 0.70 -6.21
N LEU A 5 -2.92 0.74 -5.92
CA LEU A 5 -2.23 1.97 -5.53
C LEU A 5 -2.20 2.99 -6.66
N LYS A 6 -1.89 2.56 -7.90
CA LYS A 6 -1.93 3.45 -9.08
C LYS A 6 -3.29 4.11 -9.26
N GLU A 7 -4.36 3.38 -8.97
CA GLU A 7 -5.73 3.88 -9.05
C GLU A 7 -5.96 5.02 -8.02
N LEU A 8 -5.49 4.87 -6.78
CA LEU A 8 -5.53 5.96 -5.78
C LEU A 8 -4.77 7.20 -6.24
N TYR A 9 -3.53 7.03 -6.72
CA TYR A 9 -2.74 8.17 -7.24
C TYR A 9 -3.38 8.82 -8.47
N ALA A 10 -4.08 8.05 -9.30
CA ALA A 10 -4.79 8.59 -10.45
C ALA A 10 -6.02 9.41 -10.03
N ASN A 11 -6.77 8.96 -9.02
CA ASN A 11 -7.89 9.72 -8.47
C ASN A 11 -7.42 11.05 -7.87
N GLU A 12 -6.30 11.05 -7.15
CA GLU A 12 -5.73 12.25 -6.57
C GLU A 12 -5.32 13.28 -7.62
N ARG A 13 -4.66 12.83 -8.70
CA ARG A 13 -4.38 13.71 -9.83
C ARG A 13 -5.65 14.30 -10.43
N ARG A 14 -6.72 13.52 -10.55
CA ARG A 14 -8.01 14.01 -11.06
C ARG A 14 -8.62 15.07 -10.14
N TYR A 15 -8.47 14.93 -8.82
CA TYR A 15 -8.95 15.93 -7.87
C TYR A 15 -8.17 17.24 -8.00
N ASP A 16 -6.85 17.16 -8.19
CA ASP A 16 -6.00 18.32 -8.41
C ASP A 16 -6.30 19.00 -9.76
N GLU A 17 -6.49 18.22 -10.83
CA GLU A 17 -6.88 18.71 -12.17
C GLU A 17 -8.26 19.38 -12.16
N ALA A 18 -9.19 18.87 -11.35
CA ALA A 18 -10.52 19.45 -11.16
C ALA A 18 -10.53 20.65 -10.21
N GLY A 19 -9.42 20.92 -9.50
CA GLY A 19 -9.32 22.01 -8.53
C GLY A 19 -10.24 21.83 -7.31
N LEU A 20 -10.48 20.59 -6.89
CA LEU A 20 -11.35 20.30 -5.77
C LEU A 20 -10.84 20.94 -4.48
N THR A 21 -11.77 21.47 -3.68
CA THR A 21 -11.51 21.89 -2.30
C THR A 21 -11.24 20.67 -1.41
N SER A 22 -10.66 20.90 -0.23
CA SER A 22 -10.41 19.84 0.75
C SER A 22 -11.67 19.06 1.14
N GLU A 23 -12.82 19.75 1.25
CA GLU A 23 -14.11 19.15 1.61
C GLU A 23 -14.69 18.28 0.49
N GLU A 24 -14.61 18.75 -0.76
CA GLU A 24 -15.02 17.98 -1.93
C GLU A 24 -14.13 16.76 -2.13
N ARG A 25 -12.81 16.93 -1.97
CA ARG A 25 -11.86 15.83 -2.02
C ARG A 25 -12.17 14.79 -0.95
N LEU A 26 -12.43 15.21 0.29
CA LEU A 26 -12.82 14.31 1.38
C LEU A 26 -14.10 13.53 1.03
N ARG A 27 -15.08 14.19 0.42
CA ARG A 27 -16.33 13.56 -0.01
C ARG A 27 -16.09 12.48 -1.06
N GLU A 28 -15.25 12.76 -2.05
CA GLU A 28 -14.84 11.80 -3.09
C GLU A 28 -14.05 10.62 -2.49
N ARG A 29 -13.14 10.89 -1.55
CA ARG A 29 -12.38 9.86 -0.82
C ARG A 29 -13.30 8.96 0.02
N GLN A 30 -14.34 9.52 0.63
CA GLN A 30 -15.37 8.75 1.35
C GLN A 30 -16.31 7.95 0.44
N GLY A 31 -16.21 8.13 -0.88
CA GLY A 31 -16.96 7.40 -1.88
C GLY A 31 -16.69 5.89 -1.86
N LEU A 32 -17.66 5.13 -2.38
CA LEU A 32 -17.61 3.67 -2.40
C LEU A 32 -16.39 3.15 -3.17
N MET A 33 -16.09 3.74 -4.32
CA MET A 33 -14.98 3.34 -5.19
C MET A 33 -13.63 3.37 -4.45
N THR A 34 -13.37 4.44 -3.69
CA THR A 34 -12.14 4.60 -2.92
C THR A 34 -12.05 3.56 -1.79
N LYS A 35 -13.16 3.33 -1.07
CA LYS A 35 -13.22 2.33 0.00
C LYS A 35 -12.98 0.91 -0.53
N GLU A 36 -13.52 0.58 -1.70
CA GLU A 36 -13.25 -0.71 -2.34
C GLU A 36 -11.78 -0.90 -2.70
N ILE A 37 -11.11 0.14 -3.21
CA ILE A 37 -9.67 0.09 -3.51
C ILE A 37 -8.87 -0.21 -2.22
N LEU A 38 -9.19 0.47 -1.11
CA LEU A 38 -8.52 0.22 0.17
C LEU A 38 -8.78 -1.19 0.70
N ILE A 39 -10.02 -1.68 0.61
CA ILE A 39 -10.35 -3.07 0.98
C ILE A 39 -9.57 -4.06 0.13
N ARG A 40 -9.43 -3.84 -1.18
CA ARG A 40 -8.61 -4.68 -2.06
C ARG A 40 -7.13 -4.68 -1.66
N ILE A 41 -6.60 -3.52 -1.27
CA ILE A 41 -5.21 -3.41 -0.79
C ILE A 41 -5.04 -4.22 0.50
N CYS A 42 -5.91 -3.99 1.50
CA CYS A 42 -5.84 -4.69 2.78
C CYS A 42 -6.04 -6.21 2.62
N GLY A 43 -7.05 -6.65 1.86
CA GLY A 43 -7.30 -8.08 1.67
C GLY A 43 -6.16 -8.81 0.94
N ARG A 44 -5.47 -8.14 0.01
CA ARG A 44 -4.25 -8.70 -0.60
C ARG A 44 -3.11 -8.77 0.40
N LEU A 45 -2.93 -7.77 1.27
CA LEU A 45 -1.94 -7.80 2.33
C LEU A 45 -2.21 -8.95 3.32
N ASP A 46 -3.45 -9.10 3.77
CA ASP A 46 -3.87 -10.20 4.65
C ASP A 46 -3.63 -11.57 4.01
N CYS A 47 -3.90 -11.70 2.70
CA CYS A 47 -3.62 -12.92 1.95
C CYS A 47 -2.12 -13.21 1.81
N GLU A 48 -1.28 -12.19 1.61
CA GLU A 48 0.18 -12.38 1.64
C GLU A 48 0.68 -12.73 3.05
N MET A 49 0.07 -12.17 4.10
CA MET A 49 0.41 -12.45 5.49
C MET A 49 0.06 -13.89 5.90
N SER A 50 -1.05 -14.44 5.39
CA SER A 50 -1.53 -15.78 5.75
C SER A 50 -0.76 -16.94 5.11
N LYS A 51 0.16 -16.67 4.18
CA LYS A 51 1.01 -17.69 3.57
C LYS A 51 2.08 -18.17 4.55
N ASP A 52 2.21 -19.50 4.69
CA ASP A 52 3.27 -20.13 5.49
C ASP A 52 4.65 -19.72 5.01
N SER A 53 5.54 -19.52 5.97
CA SER A 53 6.69 -18.66 5.80
C SER A 53 7.96 -19.25 6.41
N ASP A 54 8.22 -20.52 6.11
CA ASP A 54 9.46 -21.19 6.52
C ASP A 54 10.73 -20.50 5.96
N PHE A 55 10.58 -19.56 5.02
CA PHE A 55 11.66 -18.79 4.40
C PHE A 55 11.50 -17.26 4.48
N ARG A 56 10.73 -16.70 5.43
CA ARG A 56 10.73 -15.23 5.57
C ARG A 56 12.06 -14.76 6.15
N SER A 57 12.79 -13.96 5.37
CA SER A 57 13.93 -13.24 5.91
C SER A 57 13.46 -12.29 7.03
N PRO A 58 14.33 -11.93 8.00
CA PRO A 58 13.99 -10.97 9.05
C PRO A 58 13.43 -9.65 8.49
N TYR A 59 13.96 -9.20 7.34
CA TYR A 59 13.47 -8.02 6.62
C TYR A 59 12.03 -8.18 6.13
N TYR A 60 11.68 -9.36 5.65
CA TYR A 60 10.32 -9.68 5.20
C TYR A 60 9.33 -9.67 6.37
N LYS A 61 9.77 -10.11 7.55
CA LYS A 61 8.97 -10.06 8.78
C LYS A 61 8.78 -8.63 9.29
N GLU A 62 9.86 -7.86 9.39
CA GLU A 62 9.82 -6.46 9.86
C GLU A 62 8.94 -5.60 8.96
N MET A 63 9.01 -5.82 7.65
CA MET A 63 8.15 -5.21 6.66
C MET A 63 6.66 -5.54 6.85
N PHE A 64 6.33 -6.81 7.12
CA PHE A 64 4.95 -7.22 7.38
C PHE A 64 4.44 -6.73 8.74
N ASP A 65 5.27 -6.73 9.77
CA ASP A 65 4.92 -6.19 11.09
C ASP A 65 4.68 -4.67 11.00
N TYR A 66 5.49 -3.96 10.20
CA TYR A 66 5.26 -2.56 9.85
C TYR A 66 3.89 -2.40 9.16
N LEU A 67 3.61 -3.13 8.09
CA LEU A 67 2.32 -3.05 7.40
C LEU A 67 1.12 -3.40 8.26
N ASN A 68 1.23 -4.40 9.14
CA ASN A 68 0.13 -4.76 10.05
C ASN A 68 -0.13 -3.65 11.07
N HIS A 69 0.93 -2.98 11.54
CA HIS A 69 0.82 -1.83 12.44
C HIS A 69 0.22 -0.61 11.73
N PHE A 70 0.69 -0.32 10.52
CA PHE A 70 0.34 0.87 9.74
C PHE A 70 -0.86 0.66 8.80
N GLY A 71 -1.35 -0.56 8.65
CA GLY A 71 -2.48 -0.89 7.77
C GLY A 71 -3.78 -0.23 8.20
N LYS A 72 -3.94 0.08 9.48
CA LYS A 72 -5.04 0.92 9.98
C LYS A 72 -4.85 2.40 9.61
N GLU A 73 -3.61 2.87 9.54
CA GLU A 73 -3.29 4.25 9.17
C GLU A 73 -3.52 4.52 7.68
N ILE A 74 -3.60 3.48 6.83
CA ILE A 74 -4.01 3.67 5.42
C ILE A 74 -5.42 4.26 5.32
N PHE A 75 -6.28 4.03 6.32
CA PHE A 75 -7.62 4.60 6.38
C PHE A 75 -7.62 6.07 6.82
N ALA A 76 -6.51 6.61 7.33
CA ALA A 76 -6.37 8.05 7.54
C ALA A 76 -6.51 8.84 6.23
N TYR A 77 -6.25 8.20 5.09
CA TYR A 77 -6.57 8.74 3.77
C TYR A 77 -8.06 9.05 3.59
N LEU A 78 -8.96 8.31 4.25
CA LEU A 78 -10.39 8.58 4.18
C LEU A 78 -10.83 9.72 5.09
N GLU A 79 -10.06 10.05 6.12
CA GLU A 79 -10.46 10.99 7.17
C GLU A 79 -9.95 12.42 6.93
N ASP A 80 -8.99 12.57 6.02
CA ASP A 80 -8.35 13.83 5.69
C ASP A 80 -8.59 14.15 4.21
N GLY A 81 -8.88 15.41 3.88
CA GLY A 81 -9.00 15.92 2.51
C GLY A 81 -8.04 17.07 2.21
N GLU A 82 -7.38 17.62 3.23
CA GLU A 82 -6.46 18.75 3.16
C GLU A 82 -5.16 18.34 2.46
N PHE A 83 -4.62 17.19 2.84
CA PHE A 83 -3.36 16.72 2.29
C PHE A 83 -3.56 15.76 1.11
N PRO A 84 -2.85 15.98 -0.01
CA PRO A 84 -2.77 15.00 -1.10
C PRO A 84 -2.19 13.67 -0.59
N ILE A 85 -2.49 12.57 -1.27
CA ILE A 85 -1.97 11.23 -0.88
C ILE A 85 -0.47 11.30 -0.60
N HIS A 86 0.31 11.85 -1.54
CA HIS A 86 1.48 12.71 -1.41
C HIS A 86 2.25 12.96 -0.10
N ASN A 87 1.45 13.39 0.85
CA ASN A 87 1.86 14.06 2.07
C ASN A 87 1.02 13.55 3.25
N ASN A 88 0.12 12.61 2.98
CA ASN A 88 -0.71 11.92 3.95
C ASN A 88 0.11 10.80 4.62
N LEU A 89 -0.20 10.52 5.88
CA LEU A 89 0.41 9.46 6.68
C LEU A 89 0.36 8.07 5.97
N ALA A 90 -0.74 7.78 5.26
CA ALA A 90 -0.95 6.58 4.46
C ALA A 90 0.08 6.43 3.34
N GLU A 91 0.45 7.50 2.64
CA GLU A 91 1.44 7.41 1.55
C GLU A 91 2.86 7.25 2.08
N ARG A 92 3.19 7.88 3.21
CA ARG A 92 4.48 7.61 3.89
C ARG A 92 4.59 6.15 4.28
N THR A 93 3.48 5.54 4.72
CA THR A 93 3.37 4.11 5.00
C THR A 93 3.54 3.26 3.74
N ILE A 94 2.81 3.57 2.68
CA ILE A 94 2.84 2.82 1.41
C ILE A 94 4.19 2.96 0.70
N ARG A 95 4.78 4.16 0.68
CA ARG A 95 6.06 4.45 0.01
C ARG A 95 7.19 3.67 0.64
N LYS A 96 7.29 3.73 1.97
CA LYS A 96 8.30 2.98 2.74
C LYS A 96 8.16 1.47 2.50
N PHE A 97 6.93 0.99 2.35
CA PHE A 97 6.65 -0.38 1.94
C PHE A 97 7.11 -0.68 0.50
N SER A 98 6.78 0.15 -0.49
CA SER A 98 7.21 -0.09 -1.88
C SER A 98 8.72 0.00 -2.08
N GLU A 99 9.39 0.92 -1.38
CA GLU A 99 10.86 1.05 -1.37
C GLU A 99 11.51 -0.19 -0.76
N THR A 100 10.97 -0.67 0.36
CA THR A 100 11.45 -1.89 1.02
C THR A 100 11.15 -3.13 0.18
N MET A 101 9.98 -3.20 -0.48
CA MET A 101 9.61 -4.33 -1.36
C MET A 101 10.54 -4.40 -2.54
N LEU A 102 10.77 -3.27 -3.21
CA LEU A 102 11.60 -3.20 -4.40
C LEU A 102 13.03 -3.64 -4.05
N TYR A 103 13.61 -3.10 -2.97
CA TYR A 103 14.93 -3.49 -2.51
C TYR A 103 15.04 -4.98 -2.18
N ILE A 104 14.03 -5.56 -1.52
CA ILE A 104 14.02 -7.00 -1.20
C ILE A 104 13.81 -7.84 -2.47
N MET A 105 12.92 -7.44 -3.38
CA MET A 105 12.71 -8.12 -4.66
C MET A 105 13.96 -8.07 -5.55
N GLU A 106 14.64 -6.92 -5.62
CA GLU A 106 15.92 -6.75 -6.30
C GLU A 106 17.00 -7.63 -5.64
N ALA A 107 17.11 -7.63 -4.31
CA ALA A 107 18.03 -8.50 -3.60
C ALA A 107 17.73 -10.00 -3.77
N MET A 108 16.45 -10.39 -3.92
CA MET A 108 16.03 -11.76 -4.23
C MET A 108 16.38 -12.16 -5.67
N VAL A 109 16.22 -11.23 -6.63
CA VAL A 109 16.54 -11.41 -8.05
C VAL A 109 18.05 -11.46 -8.28
N GLU A 110 18.82 -10.54 -7.68
CA GLU A 110 20.28 -10.48 -7.78
C GLU A 110 20.98 -11.66 -7.12
N ARG A 111 20.40 -12.23 -6.05
CA ARG A 111 20.98 -13.39 -5.35
C ARG A 111 20.69 -14.75 -6.00
N LYS A 112 20.06 -14.81 -7.18
CA LYS A 112 19.65 -16.08 -7.85
C LYS A 112 19.06 -17.08 -6.86
N TRP A 113 18.10 -16.64 -6.03
CA TRP A 113 17.41 -17.58 -5.15
C TRP A 113 16.52 -18.49 -6.02
N GLN A 114 16.92 -19.74 -6.22
CA GLN A 114 16.03 -20.75 -6.78
C GLN A 114 15.01 -21.13 -5.72
N PRO A 115 13.70 -21.09 -6.00
CA PRO A 115 12.72 -21.68 -5.10
C PRO A 115 13.08 -23.16 -5.00
N CYS A 116 13.43 -23.61 -3.80
CA CYS A 116 13.86 -24.96 -3.53
C CYS A 116 12.95 -25.95 -4.27
N MET A 117 13.56 -26.75 -5.15
CA MET A 117 12.96 -28.00 -5.62
C MET A 117 12.50 -28.77 -4.39
N ILE A 118 11.22 -29.13 -4.41
CA ILE A 118 10.63 -30.14 -3.54
C ILE A 118 11.47 -31.42 -3.72
N VAL A 119 12.09 -31.88 -2.64
CA VAL A 119 12.60 -33.24 -2.50
C VAL A 119 11.65 -33.98 -1.57
#